data_AF-A0A7W0PUD5-F1
#
_entry.id   AF-A0A7W0PUD5-F1
#
_cell.length_a   1.000
_cell.length_b   1.000
_cell.length_c   1.000
_cell.angle_alpha   90.00
_cell.angle_beta   90.00
_cell.angle_gamma   90.00
#
_symmetry.space_group_name_H-M   'P 1'
#
loop_
_entity.id
_entity.type
_entity.pdbx_description
1 polymer ?
#
loop_
_entity_poly.entity_id
_entity_poly.type
_entity_poly.pdbx_seq_one_letter_code
_entity_poly.pdbx_strand_id
1 'polypeptide(L)' 'MALASLLQIRAIRAHGSSAGVSVGYQQVLLVGFLLWLAYGVALGNTALIVANTVATVTSVATITVALRFRAR' A
#
# COMPACT_ATOMS: atom_id res chain seq x y z
N MET A 1 -3.27 7.26 7.30
CA MET A 1 -3.42 5.90 6.73
C MET A 1 -2.20 5.45 5.92
N ALA A 2 -1.68 6.23 4.97
CA ALA A 2 -0.55 5.84 4.10
C ALA A 2 0.74 5.38 4.84
N LEU A 3 1.03 5.96 6.02
CA LEU A 3 2.18 5.58 6.84
C LEU A 3 1.95 4.29 7.65
N ALA A 4 0.70 3.86 7.86
CA ALA A 4 0.40 2.62 8.57
C ALA A 4 0.91 1.38 7.81
N SER A 5 1.03 1.48 6.48
CA SER A 5 1.66 0.47 5.63
C SER A 5 3.13 0.21 6.03
N LEU A 6 3.82 1.20 6.60
CA LEU A 6 5.17 1.03 7.16
C LEU A 6 5.17 0.18 8.43
N LEU A 7 4.11 0.25 9.25
CA LEU A 7 3.96 -0.61 10.43
C LEU A 7 3.72 -2.06 10.01
N GLN A 8 2.97 -2.30 8.93
CA GLN A 8 2.81 -3.65 8.36
C GLN A 8 4.15 -4.19 7.83
N ILE A 9 4.97 -3.36 7.17
CA ILE A 9 6.32 -3.77 6.75
C ILE A 9 7.20 -4.12 7.95
N ARG A 10 7.12 -3.34 9.05
CA ARG A 10 7.85 -3.65 10.29
C ARG A 10 7.39 -4.97 10.89
N ALA A 11 6.08 -5.24 10.92
CA ALA A 11 5.53 -6.50 11.43
C ALA A 11 6.00 -7.71 10.60
N ILE A 12 5.96 -7.63 9.26
CA ILE A 12 6.46 -8.71 8.38
C ILE A 12 7.94 -8.98 8.66
N ARG A 13 8.76 -7.93 8.80
CA ARG A 13 10.20 -8.09 9.11
C ARG A 13 10.45 -8.65 10.51
N ALA A 14 9.67 -8.24 11.51
CA ALA A 14 9.82 -8.70 12.89
C ALA A 14 9.41 -10.18 13.05
N HIS A 15 8.35 -10.61 12.35
CA HIS A 15 7.86 -11.98 12.42
C HIS A 15 8.51 -12.92 11.40
N GLY A 16 9.32 -12.40 10.47
CA GLY A 16 9.96 -13.18 9.40
C GLY A 16 8.98 -13.88 8.46
N SER A 17 7.69 -13.54 8.53
CA SER A 17 6.61 -14.20 7.83
C SER A 17 5.54 -13.19 7.44
N SER A 18 5.01 -13.33 6.23
CA SER A 18 3.87 -12.55 5.75
C SER A 18 2.52 -13.17 6.09
N ALA A 19 2.46 -14.24 6.90
CA ALA A 19 1.21 -14.96 7.19
C ALA A 19 0.14 -14.09 7.86
N GLY A 20 0.55 -13.10 8.66
CA GLY A 20 -0.36 -12.13 9.30
C GLY A 20 -0.83 -10.99 8.40
N VAL A 21 -0.36 -10.91 7.15
CA VAL A 21 -0.70 -9.81 6.22
C VAL A 21 -1.40 -10.36 4.98
N SER A 22 -2.65 -9.94 4.78
CA SER A 22 -3.41 -10.32 3.59
C SER A 22 -2.95 -9.53 2.37
N VAL A 23 -2.23 -10.19 1.46
CA VAL A 23 -1.81 -9.60 0.19
C VAL A 23 -3.01 -9.20 -0.66
N GLY A 24 -4.08 -10.02 -0.66
CA GLY A 24 -5.32 -9.72 -1.39
C GLY A 24 -5.99 -8.44 -0.89
N TYR A 25 -6.06 -8.24 0.42
CA TYR A 25 -6.54 -7.00 1.00
C TYR A 25 -5.71 -5.79 0.56
N GLN A 26 -4.38 -5.94 0.53
CA GLN A 26 -3.48 -4.89 0.09
C GLN A 26 -3.64 -4.54 -1.39
N GLN A 27 -3.93 -5.53 -2.24
CA GLN A 27 -4.23 -5.31 -3.66
C GLN A 27 -5.54 -4.53 -3.84
N VAL A 28 -6.58 -4.83 -3.06
CA VAL A 28 -7.84 -4.06 -3.09
C VAL A 28 -7.60 -2.61 -2.69
N LEU A 29 -6.82 -2.37 -1.63
CA LEU A 29 -6.42 -1.02 -1.23
C LEU A 29 -5.64 -0.29 -2.33
N LEU A 30 -4.71 -0.97 -3.00
CA LEU A 30 -3.95 -0.40 -4.10
C LEU A 30 -4.88 0.08 -5.24
N VAL A 31 -5.85 -0.75 -5.63
CA VAL A 31 -6.85 -0.36 -6.64
C VAL A 31 -7.65 0.85 -6.16
N GLY A 32 -8.06 0.87 -4.89
CA GLY A 32 -8.74 2.02 -4.29
C GLY A 32 -7.92 3.31 -4.37
N PHE A 33 -6.63 3.27 -4.04
CA PHE A 33 -5.75 4.44 -4.12
C PHE A 33 -5.54 4.92 -5.57
N LEU A 34 -5.45 4.01 -6.53
CA LEU A 34 -5.36 4.37 -7.96
C LEU A 34 -6.64 5.06 -8.45
N LEU A 35 -7.82 4.56 -8.03
CA LEU A 35 -9.11 5.19 -8.36
C LEU A 35 -9.22 6.59 -7.74
N TRP A 36 -8.85 6.74 -6.47
CA TRP A 36 -8.84 8.05 -5.80
C TRP A 36 -7.82 9.01 -6.40
N LEU A 37 -6.67 8.51 -6.86
CA LEU A 37 -5.68 9.31 -7.58
C LEU A 37 -6.25 9.81 -8.91
N ALA A 38 -6.84 8.93 -9.71
CA ALA A 38 -7.49 9.30 -10.96
C ALA A 38 -8.61 10.32 -10.74
N TYR A 39 -9.40 10.14 -9.68
CA TYR A 39 -10.43 11.10 -9.27
C TYR A 39 -9.83 12.46 -8.88
N GLY A 40 -8.73 12.48 -8.12
CA GLY A 40 -8.04 13.71 -7.74
C GLY A 40 -7.49 14.47 -8.95
N VAL A 41 -6.95 13.75 -9.94
CA VAL A 41 -6.51 14.31 -11.22
C VAL A 41 -7.70 14.91 -11.99
N ALA A 42 -8.81 14.18 -12.09
CA ALA A 42 -10.02 14.67 -12.75
C ALA A 42 -10.59 15.93 -12.08
N LEU A 43 -10.44 16.04 -10.75
CA LEU A 43 -10.89 17.21 -9.98
C LEU A 43 -9.89 18.38 -9.96
N GLY A 44 -8.66 18.19 -10.45
CA GLY A 44 -7.56 19.17 -10.27
C GLY A 44 -7.15 19.39 -8.80
N ASN A 45 -7.44 18.44 -7.90
CA ASN A 45 -7.19 18.59 -6.47
C ASN A 45 -5.81 18.06 -6.08
N THR A 46 -4.84 18.97 -5.98
CA THR A 46 -3.44 18.64 -5.65
C THR A 46 -3.29 17.92 -4.31
N ALA A 47 -4.09 18.26 -3.30
CA ALA A 47 -4.02 17.60 -2.00
C ALA A 47 -4.42 16.12 -2.09
N LEU A 48 -5.47 15.82 -2.87
CA LEU A 48 -5.93 14.46 -3.10
C LEU A 48 -4.90 13.64 -3.90
N ILE A 49 -4.30 14.27 -4.91
CA ILE A 49 -3.28 13.65 -5.77
C ILE A 49 -2.05 13.26 -4.95
N VAL A 50 -1.50 14.20 -4.18
CA VAL A 50 -0.29 13.95 -3.36
C VAL A 50 -0.55 12.85 -2.33
N ALA A 51 -1.67 12.92 -1.61
CA ALA A 51 -2.00 11.93 -0.59
C ALA A 51 -2.14 10.51 -1.16
N ASN A 52 -2.86 10.35 -2.28
CA ASN A 52 -3.07 9.04 -2.90
C ASN A 52 -1.83 8.52 -3.63
N THR A 53 -0.97 9.41 -4.14
CA THR A 53 0.33 9.02 -4.70
C THR A 53 1.20 8.38 -3.63
N VAL A 54 1.33 9.03 -2.46
CA VAL A 54 2.10 8.48 -1.33
C VAL A 54 1.50 7.15 -0.86
N ALA A 55 0.17 7.04 -0.75
CA ALA A 55 -0.50 5.79 -0.37
C ALA A 55 -0.29 4.64 -1.37
N THR A 56 -0.27 4.97 -2.67
CA THR A 56 0.00 4.02 -3.75
C THR A 56 1.43 3.49 -3.64
N VAL A 57 2.42 4.38 -3.51
CA VAL A 57 3.84 4.01 -3.38
C VAL A 57 4.08 3.13 -2.15
N THR A 58 3.55 3.51 -0.99
CA THR A 58 3.74 2.70 0.23
C THR A 58 3.04 1.34 0.13
N SER A 59 1.87 1.25 -0.51
CA SER A 59 1.17 -0.02 -0.69
C SER A 59 1.90 -0.96 -1.65
N VAL A 60 2.43 -0.45 -2.77
CA VAL A 60 3.26 -1.24 -3.70
C VAL A 60 4.51 -1.77 -2.99
N ALA A 61 5.17 -0.93 -2.18
CA ALA A 61 6.31 -1.36 -1.39
C ALA A 61 5.94 -2.49 -0.41
N THR A 62 4.81 -2.37 0.30
CA THR A 62 4.34 -3.42 1.22
C THR A 62 4.01 -4.72 0.51
N ILE A 63 3.32 -4.67 -0.65
CA ILE A 63 3.00 -5.86 -1.45
C ILE A 63 4.29 -6.55 -1.91
N THR A 64 5.25 -5.78 -2.43
CA THR A 64 6.54 -6.30 -2.89
C THR A 64 7.29 -7.02 -1.77
N VAL A 65 7.34 -6.41 -0.57
CA VAL A 65 7.98 -7.04 0.60
C VAL A 65 7.22 -8.29 1.06
N ALA A 66 5.89 -8.24 1.12
CA ALA A 66 5.07 -9.38 1.52
C ALA A 66 5.25 -10.58 0.57
N LEU A 67 5.28 -10.35 -0.74
CA LEU A 67 5.53 -11.40 -1.74
C LEU A 67 6.94 -11.99 -1.60
N ARG A 68 7.96 -11.15 -1.35
CA ARG A 68 9.35 -11.61 -1.16
C ARG A 68 9.53 -12.48 0.08
N PHE A 69 8.79 -12.21 1.16
CA PHE A 69 8.82 -13.03 2.38
C PHE A 69 7.92 -14.27 2.31
N ARG A 70 6.93 -14.31 1.41
CA ARG A 70 6.11 -15.52 1.15
C ARG A 70 6.85 -16.55 0.29
N ALA A 71 7.79 -16.10 -0.54
CA ALA A 71 8.59 -16.97 -1.41
C ALA A 71 9.83 -17.57 -0.72
N ARG A 72 10.08 -17.23 0.56
CA ARG A 72 11.09 -17.83 1.43
C ARG A 72 10.43 -18.77 2.42
#